data_AF-A0A957VGH2-F1
#
_entry.id   AF-A0A957VGH2-F1
#
_cell.length_a   1.000
_cell.length_b   1.000
_cell.length_c   1.000
_cell.angle_alpha   90.00
_cell.angle_beta   90.00
_cell.angle_gamma   90.00
#
_symmetry.space_group_name_H-M   'P 1'
#
loop_
_entity.id
_entity.type
_entity.pdbx_description
1 polymer ?
#
loop_
_entity_poly.entity_id
_entity_poly.type
_entity_poly.pdbx_seq_one_letter_code
_entity_poly.pdbx_strand_id
1 'polypeptide(L)'
;MPLTLALFHHFELLEDGQPVHDFRATKAQALLAYLAVEANHAHPRAALATLLWPDAGETVAHRNLRQAIYTLRQVLGDDADACLLLTRQSAQLRLGEQQCPLEVDVARFRAHVRRGELAAAADLYRGELLTGFAADSWAFDEWLTVAREGLHVMALDVLFRLTDRAHATGDYATAKRYARRQLALEPWREEAHRQLMLTLDANGERSQALLQYQQCCQVLQAEFGAEPSHETTTLATRIRAVQERRLQAPLPAEHPARAPRDRAPAANPAFVGRDAELARIEA
;
A
#
# COMPACT_ATOMS: atom_id res chain seq x y z
N MET A 1 24.91 -11.08 11.09
CA MET A 1 23.49 -11.25 11.51
C MET A 1 22.69 -10.24 10.68
N PRO A 2 21.44 -10.49 10.26
CA PRO A 2 20.86 -9.70 9.18
C PRO A 2 20.52 -8.28 9.65
N LEU A 3 21.26 -7.31 9.13
CA LEU A 3 20.93 -5.90 9.30
C LEU A 3 19.71 -5.56 8.46
N THR A 4 18.79 -4.77 9.01
CA THR A 4 17.64 -4.21 8.29
C THR A 4 17.73 -2.70 8.31
N LEU A 5 17.74 -2.10 7.12
CA LEU A 5 17.63 -0.66 6.92
C LEU A 5 16.20 -0.32 6.51
N ALA A 6 15.47 0.33 7.40
CA ALA A 6 14.18 0.92 7.10
C ALA A 6 14.36 2.41 6.77
N LEU A 7 13.80 2.83 5.64
CA LEU A 7 13.86 4.20 5.13
C LEU A 7 12.47 4.79 4.88
N PHE A 8 11.43 3.96 4.73
CA PHE A 8 10.06 4.48 4.71
C PHE A 8 9.68 4.97 6.10
N HIS A 9 9.24 6.23 6.17
CA HIS A 9 9.01 7.01 7.38
C HIS A 9 10.30 7.55 8.02
N HIS A 10 11.05 6.77 8.81
CA HIS A 10 12.27 7.28 9.46
C HIS A 10 13.51 6.55 8.98
N PHE A 11 14.68 7.15 9.20
CA PHE A 11 15.93 6.40 9.14
C PHE A 11 16.02 5.47 10.35
N GLU A 12 15.96 4.16 10.13
CA GLU A 12 16.19 3.16 11.16
C GLU A 12 17.13 2.07 10.64
N LEU A 13 18.21 1.84 11.37
CA LEU A 13 19.07 0.68 11.16
C LEU A 13 18.87 -0.27 12.32
N LEU A 14 18.49 -1.51 12.01
CA LEU A 14 18.14 -2.54 12.97
C LEU A 14 19.12 -3.71 12.84
N GLU A 15 19.61 -4.22 13.96
CA GLU A 15 20.32 -5.49 14.08
C GLU A 15 19.45 -6.43 14.91
N ASP A 16 19.04 -7.57 14.33
CA ASP A 16 18.07 -8.50 14.93
C ASP A 16 16.77 -7.82 15.42
N GLY A 17 16.32 -6.81 14.67
CA GLY A 17 15.12 -6.04 14.99
C GLY A 17 15.30 -5.01 16.11
N GLN A 18 16.50 -4.85 16.66
CA GLN A 18 16.83 -3.82 17.64
C GLN A 18 17.56 -2.63 17.00
N PRO A 19 17.24 -1.38 17.36
CA PRO A 19 17.92 -0.22 16.80
C PRO A 19 19.42 -0.16 17.11
N VAL A 20 20.22 0.09 16.08
CA VAL A 20 21.66 0.36 16.21
C VAL A 20 21.84 1.83 16.64
N HIS A 21 21.92 2.07 17.95
CA HIS A 21 21.93 3.42 18.52
C HIS A 21 23.22 4.24 18.32
N ASP A 22 24.32 3.58 17.98
CA ASP A 22 25.64 4.22 17.85
C ASP A 22 25.86 4.82 16.46
N PHE A 23 25.00 4.52 15.48
CA PHE A 23 25.08 5.09 14.15
C PHE A 23 24.45 6.48 14.08
N ARG A 24 25.08 7.47 14.72
CA ARG A 24 24.56 8.86 14.83
C ARG A 24 25.13 9.85 13.82
N ALA A 25 26.07 9.41 12.98
CA ALA A 25 26.74 10.29 12.02
C ALA A 25 25.81 10.61 10.84
N THR A 26 25.10 11.74 10.89
CA THR A 26 24.07 12.14 9.91
C THR A 26 24.54 12.07 8.46
N LYS A 27 25.76 12.55 8.14
CA LYS A 27 26.29 12.48 6.76
C LYS A 27 26.57 11.04 6.31
N ALA A 28 26.93 10.14 7.23
CA ALA A 28 27.09 8.73 6.92
C ALA A 28 25.72 8.04 6.76
N GLN A 29 24.72 8.37 7.59
CA GLN A 29 23.34 7.91 7.40
C GLN A 29 22.79 8.36 6.04
N ALA A 30 23.01 9.62 5.66
CA ALA A 30 22.64 10.17 4.36
C ALA A 30 23.33 9.41 3.21
N LEU A 31 24.63 9.13 3.33
CA LEU A 31 25.36 8.31 2.36
C LEU A 31 24.77 6.90 2.23
N LEU A 32 24.47 6.23 3.35
CA LEU A 32 23.89 4.89 3.34
C LEU A 32 22.51 4.90 2.69
N ALA A 33 21.66 5.86 3.06
CA ALA A 33 20.33 5.98 2.48
C ALA A 33 20.39 6.25 0.98
N TYR A 34 21.27 7.15 0.53
CA TYR A 34 21.48 7.41 -0.90
C TYR A 34 21.88 6.14 -1.64
N LEU A 35 22.94 5.46 -1.18
CA LEU A 35 23.41 4.24 -1.82
C LEU A 35 22.40 3.09 -1.76
N ALA A 36 21.55 3.05 -0.73
CA ALA A 36 20.50 2.04 -0.58
C ALA A 36 19.31 2.28 -1.52
N VAL A 37 18.90 3.54 -1.70
CA VAL A 37 17.85 3.90 -2.66
C VAL A 37 18.35 3.76 -4.10
N GLU A 38 19.61 4.10 -4.38
CA GLU A 38 20.26 3.95 -5.69
C GLU A 38 21.03 2.62 -5.86
N ALA A 39 20.68 1.62 -5.05
CA ALA A 39 21.41 0.37 -4.96
C ALA A 39 21.65 -0.30 -6.32
N ASN A 40 22.71 -1.09 -6.38
CA ASN A 40 23.21 -1.80 -7.56
C ASN A 40 23.73 -0.89 -8.69
N HIS A 41 23.99 0.39 -8.41
CA HIS A 41 24.67 1.32 -9.31
C HIS A 41 25.95 1.86 -8.69
N ALA A 42 26.98 2.04 -9.53
CA ALA A 42 28.26 2.61 -9.11
C ALA A 42 28.21 4.14 -9.19
N HIS A 43 28.44 4.81 -8.07
CA HIS A 43 28.43 6.27 -7.98
C HIS A 43 29.87 6.81 -7.86
N PRO A 44 30.27 7.80 -8.69
CA PRO A 44 31.57 8.43 -8.55
C PRO A 44 31.74 9.07 -7.17
N ARG A 45 32.92 8.89 -6.56
CA ARG A 45 33.24 9.46 -5.25
C ARG A 45 33.20 10.99 -5.27
N ALA A 46 33.59 11.62 -6.37
CA ALA A 46 33.46 13.07 -6.52
C ALA A 46 31.98 13.51 -6.46
N ALA A 47 31.09 12.81 -7.16
CA ALA A 47 29.65 13.10 -7.12
C ALA A 47 29.06 12.89 -5.72
N LEU A 48 29.43 11.82 -5.02
CA LEU A 48 29.00 11.58 -3.64
C LEU A 48 29.52 12.64 -2.66
N ALA A 49 30.74 13.14 -2.88
CA ALA A 49 31.32 14.21 -2.07
C ALA A 49 30.56 15.53 -2.28
N THR A 50 30.26 15.91 -3.52
CA THR A 50 29.46 17.09 -3.85
C THR A 50 28.01 16.96 -3.38
N LEU A 51 27.42 15.76 -3.47
CA LEU A 51 26.07 15.48 -3.00
C LEU A 51 25.93 15.74 -1.50
N LEU A 52 26.93 15.38 -0.70
CA LEU A 52 26.84 15.44 0.77
C LEU A 52 27.51 16.68 1.37
N TRP A 53 28.48 17.29 0.69
CA TRP A 53 29.17 18.49 1.15
C TRP A 53 29.34 19.49 -0.02
N PRO A 54 28.24 20.01 -0.58
CA PRO A 54 28.30 20.86 -1.78
C PRO A 54 29.06 22.16 -1.55
N ASP A 55 29.06 22.68 -0.32
CA ASP A 55 29.69 23.95 0.03
C ASP A 55 31.15 23.79 0.53
N ALA A 56 31.64 22.56 0.62
CA ALA A 56 33.01 22.28 1.02
C ALA A 56 33.95 22.26 -0.20
N GLY A 57 35.16 22.80 -0.04
CA GLY A 57 36.21 22.62 -1.05
C GLY A 57 36.53 21.14 -1.28
N GLU A 58 36.89 20.79 -2.52
CA GLU A 58 37.06 19.41 -3.01
C GLU A 58 37.87 18.51 -2.04
N THR A 59 39.06 18.96 -1.61
CA THR A 59 39.92 18.21 -0.69
C THR A 59 39.24 17.87 0.63
N VAL A 60 38.44 18.81 1.18
CA VAL A 60 37.69 18.62 2.43
C VAL A 60 36.54 17.65 2.20
N ALA A 61 35.77 17.83 1.14
CA ALA A 61 34.65 16.95 0.79
C ALA A 61 35.11 15.50 0.60
N HIS A 62 36.21 15.27 -0.13
CA HIS A 62 36.78 13.93 -0.34
C HIS A 62 37.33 13.30 0.95
N ARG A 63 37.91 14.09 1.85
CA ARG A 63 38.33 13.60 3.18
C ARG A 63 37.12 13.20 4.02
N ASN A 64 36.07 14.02 4.05
CA ASN A 64 34.84 13.73 4.78
C ASN A 64 34.13 12.49 4.21
N LEU A 65 34.09 12.33 2.89
CA LEU A 65 33.55 11.13 2.25
C LEU A 65 34.31 9.87 2.66
N ARG A 66 35.66 9.93 2.74
CA ARG A 66 36.45 8.80 3.24
C ARG A 66 36.06 8.43 4.67
N GLN A 67 35.86 9.42 5.54
CA GLN A 67 35.42 9.20 6.92
C GLN A 67 34.01 8.60 6.97
N ALA A 68 33.06 9.11 6.19
CA ALA A 68 31.71 8.57 6.13
C ALA A 68 31.70 7.12 5.66
N ILE A 69 32.46 6.78 4.62
CA ILE A 69 32.61 5.40 4.13
C ILE A 69 33.26 4.51 5.19
N TYR A 70 34.25 5.01 5.93
CA TYR A 70 34.82 4.28 7.05
C TYR A 70 33.76 3.97 8.11
N THR A 71 32.94 4.96 8.50
CA THR A 71 31.82 4.74 9.42
C THR A 71 30.83 3.70 8.89
N LEU A 72 30.49 3.73 7.60
CA LEU A 72 29.63 2.70 7.00
C LEU A 72 30.22 1.31 7.11
N ARG A 73 31.52 1.15 6.86
CA ARG A 73 32.19 -0.14 7.02
C ARG A 73 32.15 -0.64 8.46
N GLN A 74 32.31 0.24 9.45
CA GLN A 74 32.22 -0.14 10.86
C GLN A 74 30.81 -0.63 11.23
N VAL A 75 29.79 0.06 10.72
CA VAL A 75 28.37 -0.26 10.99
C VAL A 75 27.94 -1.56 10.31
N LEU A 76 28.41 -1.81 9.09
CA LEU A 76 28.13 -3.05 8.37
C LEU A 76 28.98 -4.25 8.86
N GLY A 77 30.01 -4.00 9.69
CA GLY A 77 30.87 -5.02 10.26
C GLY A 77 31.47 -5.96 9.22
N ASP A 78 31.39 -7.27 9.49
CA ASP A 78 31.92 -8.33 8.62
C ASP A 78 31.21 -8.39 7.25
N ASP A 79 29.98 -7.89 7.17
CA ASP A 79 29.19 -7.88 5.93
C ASP A 79 29.56 -6.71 5.00
N ALA A 80 30.41 -5.79 5.45
CA ALA A 80 30.78 -4.59 4.70
C ALA A 80 31.36 -4.89 3.31
N ASP A 81 32.22 -5.90 3.17
CA ASP A 81 32.85 -6.24 1.88
C ASP A 81 31.89 -6.98 0.93
N ALA A 82 30.87 -7.64 1.49
CA ALA A 82 29.81 -8.27 0.72
C ALA A 82 28.84 -7.22 0.16
N CYS A 83 28.51 -6.22 0.98
CA CYS A 83 27.56 -5.16 0.66
C CYS A 83 28.14 -3.97 -0.11
N LEU A 84 29.39 -3.55 0.18
CA LEU A 84 29.98 -2.36 -0.42
C LEU A 84 31.03 -2.71 -1.46
N LEU A 85 30.76 -2.36 -2.72
CA LEU A 85 31.79 -2.36 -3.77
C LEU A 85 32.46 -0.99 -3.80
N LEU A 86 33.65 -0.90 -3.19
CA LEU A 86 34.42 0.33 -3.10
C LEU A 86 35.63 0.29 -4.03
N THR A 87 35.77 1.31 -4.87
CA THR A 87 36.98 1.51 -5.68
C THR A 87 37.62 2.86 -5.33
N ARG A 88 38.76 3.18 -5.96
CA ARG A 88 39.37 4.50 -5.87
C ARG A 88 38.48 5.61 -6.43
N GLN A 89 37.57 5.29 -7.35
CA GLN A 89 36.78 6.26 -8.10
C GLN A 89 35.28 6.19 -7.78
N SER A 90 34.79 5.08 -7.23
CA SER A 90 33.35 4.86 -7.01
C SER A 90 33.04 4.17 -5.69
N ALA A 91 31.78 4.29 -5.27
CA ALA A 91 31.17 3.48 -4.23
C ALA A 91 29.80 2.99 -4.71
N GLN A 92 29.44 1.77 -4.30
CA GLN A 92 28.18 1.13 -4.63
C GLN A 92 27.75 0.27 -3.46
N LEU A 93 26.46 0.32 -3.11
CA LEU A 93 25.82 -0.70 -2.29
C LEU A 93 25.22 -1.78 -3.20
N ARG A 94 25.57 -3.03 -2.93
CA ARG A 94 25.06 -4.20 -3.61
C ARG A 94 23.93 -4.79 -2.77
N LEU A 95 22.76 -4.93 -3.36
CA LEU A 95 21.60 -5.55 -2.71
C LEU A 95 21.10 -6.73 -3.56
N GLY A 96 20.80 -7.85 -2.91
CA GLY A 96 20.26 -9.06 -3.54
C GLY A 96 20.56 -10.34 -2.74
N GLU A 97 19.68 -11.34 -2.88
CA GLU A 97 19.53 -12.56 -2.04
C GLU A 97 20.81 -13.39 -1.83
N GLN A 98 21.87 -13.20 -2.63
CA GLN A 98 23.08 -14.04 -2.58
C GLN A 98 24.36 -13.26 -2.23
N GLN A 99 24.29 -11.95 -2.00
CA GLN A 99 25.48 -11.09 -2.06
C GLN A 99 25.65 -10.18 -0.86
N CYS A 100 24.57 -9.72 -0.23
CA CYS A 100 24.61 -8.82 0.90
C CYS A 100 23.43 -9.12 1.83
N PRO A 101 23.65 -9.39 3.13
CA PRO A 101 22.59 -9.70 4.07
C PRO A 101 21.83 -8.46 4.57
N LEU A 102 22.18 -7.26 4.11
CA LEU A 102 21.45 -6.04 4.44
C LEU A 102 20.10 -6.03 3.71
N GLU A 103 19.03 -6.10 4.48
CA GLU A 103 17.67 -5.94 3.98
C GLU A 103 17.32 -4.44 3.93
N VAL A 104 16.83 -3.95 2.78
CA VAL A 104 16.41 -2.55 2.62
C VAL A 104 14.95 -2.49 2.19
N ASP A 105 14.09 -1.85 2.99
CA ASP A 105 12.64 -1.79 2.73
C ASP A 105 12.28 -1.18 1.37
N VAL A 106 12.97 -0.11 0.94
CA VAL A 106 12.78 0.52 -0.38
C VAL A 106 13.17 -0.44 -1.52
N ALA A 107 14.28 -1.17 -1.37
CA ALA A 107 14.72 -2.12 -2.39
C ALA A 107 13.74 -3.30 -2.50
N ARG A 108 13.26 -3.81 -1.36
CA ARG A 108 12.23 -4.85 -1.28
C ARG A 108 10.89 -4.39 -1.85
N PHE A 109 10.47 -3.16 -1.54
CA PHE A 109 9.27 -2.55 -2.10
C PHE A 109 9.33 -2.57 -3.64
N ARG A 110 10.39 -2.00 -4.22
CA ARG A 110 10.59 -1.99 -5.67
C ARG A 110 10.66 -3.41 -6.26
N ALA A 111 11.26 -4.37 -5.56
CA ALA A 111 11.31 -5.76 -6.00
C ALA A 111 9.91 -6.42 -6.03
N HIS A 112 9.10 -6.24 -4.98
CA HIS A 112 7.73 -6.72 -4.92
C HIS A 112 6.85 -6.09 -6.01
N VAL A 113 6.99 -4.78 -6.28
CA VAL A 113 6.30 -4.12 -7.40
C VAL A 113 6.66 -4.77 -8.73
N ARG A 114 7.96 -5.00 -9.00
CA ARG A 114 8.41 -5.65 -10.24
C ARG A 114 7.91 -7.09 -10.39
N ARG A 115 7.83 -7.84 -9.28
CA ARG A 115 7.33 -9.23 -9.26
C ARG A 115 5.79 -9.31 -9.31
N GLY A 116 5.07 -8.19 -9.18
CA GLY A 116 3.61 -8.15 -9.12
C GLY A 116 3.03 -8.56 -7.75
N GLU A 117 3.86 -8.65 -6.72
CA GLU A 117 3.51 -8.99 -5.34
C GLU A 117 3.00 -7.75 -4.60
N LEU A 118 1.97 -7.11 -5.16
CA LEU A 118 1.55 -5.75 -4.80
C LEU A 118 1.16 -5.61 -3.33
N ALA A 119 0.54 -6.62 -2.71
CA ALA A 119 0.15 -6.58 -1.30
C ALA A 119 1.38 -6.47 -0.38
N ALA A 120 2.42 -7.26 -0.64
CA ALA A 120 3.68 -7.20 0.11
C ALA A 120 4.39 -5.85 -0.09
N ALA A 121 4.34 -5.29 -1.31
CA ALA A 121 4.84 -3.94 -1.56
C ALA A 121 4.05 -2.90 -0.72
N ALA A 122 2.72 -2.97 -0.73
CA ALA A 122 1.90 -2.06 0.04
C ALA A 122 2.21 -2.12 1.55
N ASP A 123 2.51 -3.29 2.12
CA ASP A 123 2.81 -3.41 3.55
C ASP A 123 4.14 -2.73 3.95
N LEU A 124 5.10 -2.64 3.03
CA LEU A 124 6.39 -1.97 3.27
C LEU A 124 6.30 -0.44 3.24
N TYR A 125 5.43 0.13 2.41
CA TYR A 125 5.32 1.59 2.23
C TYR A 125 4.61 2.27 3.41
N ARG A 126 5.29 2.49 4.53
CA ARG A 126 4.66 3.00 5.77
C ARG A 126 4.52 4.52 5.86
N GLY A 127 5.13 5.25 4.94
CA GLY A 127 5.14 6.70 4.91
C GLY A 127 6.16 7.22 3.90
N GLU A 128 6.29 8.54 3.83
CA GLU A 128 7.28 9.20 3.00
C GLU A 128 8.71 8.75 3.36
N LEU A 129 9.58 8.66 2.35
CA LEU A 129 11.00 8.31 2.55
C LEU A 129 11.69 9.32 3.48
N LEU A 130 12.30 8.86 4.56
CA LEU A 130 13.12 9.68 5.47
C LEU A 130 12.44 10.96 5.98
N THR A 131 11.16 10.89 6.34
CA THR A 131 10.40 11.99 6.97
C THR A 131 11.18 12.59 8.15
N GLY A 132 11.36 13.91 8.12
CA GLY A 132 12.07 14.68 9.15
C GLY A 132 13.60 14.53 9.14
N PHE A 133 14.19 13.77 8.22
CA PHE A 133 15.64 13.66 8.08
C PHE A 133 16.22 14.90 7.39
N ALA A 134 17.27 15.47 7.97
CA ALA A 134 17.99 16.61 7.40
C ALA A 134 19.49 16.30 7.38
N ALA A 135 20.09 16.31 6.19
CA ALA A 135 21.51 16.02 6.02
C ALA A 135 22.39 17.28 6.07
N ASP A 136 21.81 18.48 6.18
CA ASP A 136 22.51 19.77 6.03
C ASP A 136 23.24 19.85 4.68
N SER A 137 22.51 19.57 3.60
CA SER A 137 23.03 19.60 2.23
C SER A 137 21.91 19.77 1.21
N TRP A 138 21.91 20.93 0.55
CA TRP A 138 20.89 21.26 -0.46
C TRP A 138 20.85 20.25 -1.62
N ALA A 139 22.01 19.73 -2.04
CA ALA A 139 22.10 18.76 -3.14
C ALA A 139 21.49 17.39 -2.75
N PHE A 140 21.69 16.96 -1.49
CA PHE A 140 21.03 15.77 -0.97
C PHE A 140 19.52 15.99 -0.83
N ASP A 141 19.09 17.15 -0.35
CA ASP A 141 17.68 17.47 -0.15
C ASP A 141 16.91 17.55 -1.50
N GLU A 142 17.55 18.04 -2.56
CA GLU A 142 17.02 18.03 -3.93
C GLU A 142 16.83 16.60 -4.44
N TRP A 143 17.85 15.75 -4.31
CA TRP A 143 17.74 14.32 -4.65
C TRP A 143 16.63 13.63 -3.85
N LEU A 144 16.57 13.88 -2.54
CA LEU A 144 15.59 13.25 -1.65
C LEU A 144 14.16 13.62 -2.06
N THR A 145 13.94 14.87 -2.48
CA THR A 145 12.65 15.33 -3.01
C THR A 145 12.21 14.53 -4.23
N VAL A 146 13.11 14.33 -5.20
CA VAL A 146 12.82 13.53 -6.40
C VAL A 146 12.59 12.05 -6.05
N ALA A 147 13.40 11.49 -5.15
CA ALA A 147 13.27 10.11 -4.70
C ALA A 147 11.94 9.85 -3.98
N ARG A 148 11.51 10.79 -3.12
CA ARG A 148 10.21 10.75 -2.44
C ARG A 148 9.06 10.72 -3.42
N GLU A 149 9.04 11.63 -4.38
CA GLU A 149 7.99 11.71 -5.40
C GLU A 149 7.89 10.41 -6.21
N GLY A 150 9.03 9.90 -6.69
CA GLY A 150 9.05 8.65 -7.46
C GLY A 150 8.51 7.44 -6.68
N LEU A 151 8.83 7.33 -5.38
CA LEU A 151 8.30 6.27 -4.51
C LEU A 151 6.82 6.49 -4.17
N HIS A 152 6.40 7.74 -3.98
CA HIS A 152 5.02 8.11 -3.70
C HIS A 152 4.09 7.72 -4.84
N VAL A 153 4.43 8.11 -6.07
CA VAL A 153 3.68 7.74 -7.29
C VAL A 153 3.60 6.21 -7.45
N MET A 154 4.70 5.50 -7.20
CA MET A 154 4.71 4.04 -7.27
C MET A 154 3.80 3.39 -6.21
N ALA A 155 3.79 3.92 -4.98
CA ALA A 155 2.92 3.44 -3.92
C ALA A 155 1.44 3.69 -4.25
N LEU A 156 1.11 4.85 -4.80
CA LEU A 156 -0.23 5.18 -5.28
C LEU A 156 -0.71 4.25 -6.40
N ASP A 157 0.15 3.89 -7.36
CA ASP A 157 -0.18 2.88 -8.40
C ASP A 157 -0.45 1.50 -7.77
N VAL A 158 0.42 1.07 -6.86
CA VAL A 158 0.26 -0.21 -6.15
C VAL A 158 -1.10 -0.27 -5.44
N LEU A 159 -1.44 0.77 -4.68
CA LEU A 159 -2.71 0.85 -3.94
C LEU A 159 -3.93 0.94 -4.87
N PHE A 160 -3.81 1.68 -5.97
CA PHE A 160 -4.86 1.78 -6.99
C PHE A 160 -5.17 0.40 -7.57
N ARG A 161 -4.14 -0.34 -8.02
CA ARG A 161 -4.28 -1.68 -8.61
C ARG A 161 -4.79 -2.72 -7.62
N LEU A 162 -4.38 -2.63 -6.35
CA LEU A 162 -4.89 -3.49 -5.30
C LEU A 162 -6.37 -3.24 -5.02
N THR A 163 -6.80 -1.98 -5.05
CA THR A 163 -8.20 -1.60 -4.92
C THR A 163 -9.03 -2.21 -6.05
N ASP A 164 -8.62 -2.04 -7.30
CA ASP A 164 -9.33 -2.59 -8.47
C ASP A 164 -9.39 -4.12 -8.44
N ARG A 165 -8.28 -4.79 -8.08
CA ARG A 165 -8.25 -6.25 -7.96
C ARG A 165 -9.20 -6.74 -6.89
N ALA A 166 -9.18 -6.15 -5.70
CA ALA A 166 -10.05 -6.55 -4.60
C ALA A 166 -11.53 -6.28 -4.91
N HIS A 167 -11.82 -5.16 -5.60
CA HIS A 167 -13.16 -4.83 -6.08
C HIS A 167 -13.66 -5.89 -7.06
N ALA A 168 -12.84 -6.25 -8.06
CA ALA A 168 -13.20 -7.25 -9.07
C ALA A 168 -13.44 -8.64 -8.49
N THR A 169 -12.76 -9.01 -7.40
CA THR A 169 -12.97 -10.29 -6.70
C THR A 169 -14.11 -10.26 -5.68
N GLY A 170 -14.80 -9.13 -5.51
CA GLY A 170 -15.86 -8.96 -4.52
C GLY A 170 -15.37 -8.82 -3.07
N ASP A 171 -14.06 -8.67 -2.84
CA ASP A 171 -13.50 -8.37 -1.52
C ASP A 171 -13.57 -6.86 -1.26
N TYR A 172 -14.79 -6.39 -1.02
CA TYR A 172 -15.06 -4.98 -0.80
C TYR A 172 -14.40 -4.44 0.48
N ALA A 173 -14.12 -5.29 1.47
CA ALA A 173 -13.45 -4.88 2.70
C ALA A 173 -12.00 -4.46 2.39
N THR A 174 -11.27 -5.30 1.66
CA THR A 174 -9.89 -5.00 1.25
C THR A 174 -9.83 -3.84 0.25
N ALA A 175 -10.78 -3.77 -0.70
CA ALA A 175 -10.86 -2.65 -1.64
C ALA A 175 -11.06 -1.31 -0.92
N LYS A 176 -12.00 -1.23 0.04
CA LYS A 176 -12.20 -0.03 0.87
C LYS A 176 -10.94 0.34 1.66
N ARG A 177 -10.20 -0.64 2.19
CA ARG A 177 -8.96 -0.41 2.93
C ARG A 177 -7.90 0.28 2.06
N TYR A 178 -7.66 -0.24 0.85
CA TYR A 178 -6.66 0.34 -0.04
C TYR A 178 -7.10 1.68 -0.64
N ALA A 179 -8.38 1.85 -0.98
CA ALA A 179 -8.92 3.13 -1.46
C ALA A 179 -8.78 4.23 -0.40
N ARG A 180 -9.12 3.95 0.87
CA ARG A 180 -8.94 4.90 1.98
C ARG A 180 -7.47 5.23 2.22
N ARG A 181 -6.58 4.26 2.03
CA ARG A 181 -5.13 4.51 2.15
C ARG A 181 -4.60 5.43 1.05
N GLN A 182 -5.13 5.34 -0.18
CA GLN A 182 -4.84 6.33 -1.22
C GLN A 182 -5.30 7.73 -0.81
N LEU A 183 -6.53 7.85 -0.28
CA LEU A 183 -7.08 9.14 0.17
C LEU A 183 -6.36 9.71 1.40
N ALA A 184 -5.73 8.86 2.22
CA ALA A 184 -4.87 9.33 3.31
C ALA A 184 -3.54 9.89 2.80
N LEU A 185 -3.07 9.45 1.63
CA LEU A 185 -1.87 9.98 0.96
C LEU A 185 -2.20 11.23 0.15
N GLU A 186 -3.26 11.17 -0.65
CA GLU A 186 -3.74 12.28 -1.49
C GLU A 186 -5.26 12.45 -1.34
N PRO A 187 -5.71 13.29 -0.41
CA PRO A 187 -7.14 13.52 -0.16
C PRO A 187 -7.91 14.04 -1.38
N TRP A 188 -7.22 14.72 -2.29
CA TRP A 188 -7.81 15.32 -3.49
C TRP A 188 -7.85 14.39 -4.72
N ARG A 189 -7.30 13.18 -4.62
CA ARG A 189 -7.21 12.27 -5.78
C ARG A 189 -8.58 11.70 -6.15
N GLU A 190 -9.20 12.26 -7.20
CA GLU A 190 -10.55 11.87 -7.63
C GLU A 190 -10.67 10.38 -8.00
N GLU A 191 -9.64 9.78 -8.60
CA GLU A 191 -9.63 8.35 -8.94
C GLU A 191 -9.87 7.48 -7.71
N ALA A 192 -9.24 7.82 -6.58
CA ALA A 192 -9.37 7.08 -5.33
C ALA A 192 -10.78 7.26 -4.72
N HIS A 193 -11.35 8.47 -4.80
CA HIS A 193 -12.75 8.72 -4.43
C HIS A 193 -13.69 7.85 -5.27
N ARG A 194 -13.50 7.82 -6.60
CA ARG A 194 -14.33 7.00 -7.51
C ARG A 194 -14.21 5.50 -7.20
N GLN A 195 -13.01 4.98 -6.97
CA GLN A 195 -12.82 3.57 -6.58
C GLN A 195 -13.56 3.22 -5.28
N LEU A 196 -13.51 4.12 -4.29
CA LEU A 196 -14.23 3.94 -3.03
C LEU A 196 -15.75 4.01 -3.23
N MET A 197 -16.24 4.97 -4.01
CA MET A 197 -17.66 5.09 -4.36
C MET A 197 -18.19 3.84 -5.07
N LEU A 198 -17.46 3.33 -6.06
CA LEU A 198 -17.81 2.09 -6.79
C LEU A 198 -17.86 0.89 -5.84
N THR A 199 -16.87 0.76 -4.97
CA THR A 199 -16.80 -0.32 -3.98
C THR A 199 -17.94 -0.25 -2.97
N LEU A 200 -18.29 0.93 -2.49
CA LEU A 200 -19.40 1.14 -1.57
C LEU A 200 -20.75 0.83 -2.23
N ASP A 201 -20.98 1.27 -3.46
CA ASP A 201 -22.21 0.96 -4.21
C ASP A 201 -22.35 -0.56 -4.48
N ALA A 202 -21.25 -1.21 -4.86
CA ALA A 202 -21.20 -2.66 -5.07
C ALA A 202 -21.45 -3.46 -3.78
N ASN A 203 -20.98 -2.96 -2.63
CA ASN A 203 -21.29 -3.55 -1.32
C ASN A 203 -22.69 -3.15 -0.77
N GLY A 204 -23.49 -2.40 -1.54
CA GLY A 204 -24.83 -1.96 -1.15
C GLY A 204 -24.88 -0.72 -0.25
N GLU A 205 -23.74 -0.15 0.12
CA GLU A 205 -23.57 1.03 1.00
C GLU A 205 -23.73 2.36 0.23
N ARG A 206 -24.82 2.52 -0.52
CA ARG A 206 -25.03 3.66 -1.44
C ARG A 206 -25.00 5.03 -0.77
N SER A 207 -25.59 5.15 0.42
CA SER A 207 -25.55 6.41 1.18
C SER A 207 -24.12 6.81 1.53
N GLN A 208 -23.24 5.84 1.83
CA GLN A 208 -21.83 6.10 2.08
C GLN A 208 -21.09 6.49 0.79
N ALA A 209 -21.43 5.88 -0.34
CA ALA A 209 -20.87 6.29 -1.64
C ALA A 209 -21.22 7.75 -2.00
N LEU A 210 -22.45 8.19 -1.74
CA LEU A 210 -22.85 9.58 -1.97
C LEU A 210 -22.22 10.55 -0.95
N LEU A 211 -21.99 10.12 0.29
CA LEU A 211 -21.20 10.89 1.26
C LEU A 211 -19.75 11.05 0.80
N GLN A 212 -19.15 9.99 0.24
CA GLN A 212 -17.80 10.05 -0.32
C GLN A 212 -17.70 11.06 -1.46
N TYR A 213 -18.70 11.12 -2.34
CA TYR A 213 -18.77 12.15 -3.37
C TYR A 213 -18.77 13.57 -2.78
N GLN A 214 -19.56 13.81 -1.74
CA GLN A 214 -19.59 15.11 -1.07
C GLN A 214 -18.24 15.47 -0.46
N GLN A 215 -17.53 14.50 0.13
CA GLN A 215 -16.18 14.70 0.63
C GLN A 215 -15.20 15.05 -0.50
N CYS A 216 -15.29 14.39 -1.65
CA CYS A 216 -14.51 14.72 -2.84
C CYS A 216 -14.75 16.17 -3.27
N CYS A 217 -16.01 16.62 -3.34
CA CYS A 217 -16.34 18.01 -3.66
C CYS A 217 -15.72 19.00 -2.67
N GLN A 218 -15.83 18.71 -1.37
CA GLN A 218 -15.31 19.59 -0.32
C GLN A 218 -13.79 19.73 -0.39
N VAL A 219 -13.07 18.62 -0.58
CA VAL A 219 -11.61 18.64 -0.64
C VAL A 219 -11.12 19.37 -1.89
N LEU A 220 -11.68 19.09 -3.07
CA LEU A 220 -11.28 19.78 -4.31
C LEU A 220 -11.56 21.29 -4.26
N GLN A 221 -12.70 21.67 -3.68
CA GLN A 221 -13.04 23.08 -3.50
C GLN A 221 -12.08 23.77 -2.51
N ALA A 222 -11.70 23.09 -1.43
CA ALA A 222 -10.82 23.65 -0.41
C ALA A 222 -9.37 23.81 -0.90
N GLU A 223 -8.83 22.79 -1.57
CA GLU A 223 -7.42 22.75 -2.00
C GLU A 223 -7.18 23.49 -3.32
N PHE A 224 -8.15 23.43 -4.24
CA PHE A 224 -7.96 23.92 -5.61
C PHE A 224 -9.04 24.89 -6.10
N GLY A 225 -10.11 25.12 -5.32
CA GLY A 225 -11.25 25.92 -5.79
C GLY A 225 -11.96 25.33 -7.01
N ALA A 226 -11.82 24.01 -7.22
CA ALA A 226 -12.30 23.31 -8.40
C ALA A 226 -13.50 22.40 -8.08
N GLU A 227 -14.37 22.23 -9.08
CA GLU A 227 -15.43 21.22 -9.04
C GLU A 227 -14.90 19.84 -9.47
N PRO A 228 -15.54 18.73 -9.03
CA PRO A 228 -15.15 17.40 -9.48
C PRO A 228 -15.30 17.22 -11.00
N SER A 229 -14.48 16.32 -11.54
CA SER A 229 -14.56 15.87 -12.92
C SER A 229 -15.96 15.35 -13.33
N HIS A 230 -16.22 15.35 -14.63
CA HIS A 230 -17.47 14.85 -15.21
C HIS A 230 -17.71 13.37 -14.87
N GLU A 231 -16.65 12.56 -14.88
CA GLU A 231 -16.67 11.15 -14.53
C GLU A 231 -17.15 10.94 -13.09
N THR A 232 -16.63 11.72 -12.14
CA THR A 232 -17.00 11.66 -10.72
C THR A 232 -18.47 12.07 -10.52
N THR A 233 -18.90 13.15 -11.15
CA THR A 233 -20.28 13.64 -11.09
C THR A 233 -21.29 12.67 -11.73
N THR A 234 -20.91 12.05 -12.85
CA THR A 234 -21.72 11.05 -13.55
C THR A 234 -21.91 9.80 -12.70
N LEU A 235 -20.85 9.34 -12.03
CA LEU A 235 -20.92 8.22 -11.11
C LEU A 235 -21.90 8.50 -9.95
N ALA A 236 -21.79 9.66 -9.30
CA ALA A 236 -22.69 10.05 -8.21
C ALA A 236 -24.16 10.10 -8.66
N THR A 237 -24.42 10.67 -9.84
CA THR A 237 -25.76 10.74 -10.43
C THR A 237 -26.34 9.35 -10.68
N ARG A 238 -25.54 8.43 -11.21
CA ARG A 238 -25.95 7.03 -11.42
C ARG A 238 -26.31 6.33 -10.11
N ILE A 239 -25.49 6.48 -9.07
CA ILE A 239 -25.72 5.87 -7.75
C ILE A 239 -27.03 6.41 -7.13
N ARG A 240 -27.26 7.73 -7.22
CA ARG A 240 -28.49 8.38 -6.73
C ARG A 240 -29.74 7.82 -7.41
N ALA A 241 -29.73 7.70 -8.74
CA ALA A 241 -30.86 7.17 -9.49
C ALA A 241 -31.18 5.69 -9.17
N VAL A 242 -30.18 4.89 -8.79
CA VAL A 242 -30.41 3.50 -8.31
C VAL A 242 -31.03 3.50 -6.91
N GLN A 243 -30.54 4.37 -6.01
CA GLN A 243 -31.07 4.49 -4.65
C GLN A 243 -32.53 4.93 -4.64
N GLU A 244 -32.89 5.95 -5.42
CA GLU A 244 -34.27 6.46 -5.53
C GLU A 244 -35.24 5.40 -6.06
N ARG A 245 -34.85 4.68 -7.14
CA ARG A 245 -35.67 3.58 -7.69
C ARG A 245 -35.92 2.48 -6.67
N ARG A 246 -34.95 2.18 -5.80
CA ARG A 246 -35.12 1.17 -4.74
C ARG A 246 -36.06 1.65 -3.63
N LEU A 247 -36.00 2.93 -3.26
CA LEU A 247 -36.91 3.53 -2.27
C LEU A 247 -38.35 3.63 -2.80
N GLN A 248 -38.52 3.80 -4.11
CA GLN A 248 -39.81 3.84 -4.80
C GLN A 248 -40.34 2.45 -5.20
N ALA A 249 -39.52 1.40 -5.11
CA ALA A 249 -39.97 0.04 -5.41
C ALA A 249 -41.10 -0.32 -4.43
N PRO A 250 -42.26 -0.80 -4.92
CA PRO A 250 -43.34 -1.25 -4.06
C PRO A 250 -42.77 -2.23 -3.04
N LEU A 251 -43.08 -2.04 -1.75
CA LEU A 251 -42.86 -3.08 -0.75
C LEU A 251 -43.41 -4.39 -1.34
N PRO A 252 -42.66 -5.50 -1.33
CA PRO A 252 -43.23 -6.76 -1.76
C PRO A 252 -44.52 -6.92 -0.95
N ALA A 253 -45.65 -6.94 -1.67
CA ALA A 253 -46.95 -7.09 -1.05
C ALA A 253 -46.80 -8.24 -0.05
N GLU A 254 -47.14 -8.00 1.22
CA GLU A 254 -47.35 -9.09 2.17
C GLU A 254 -48.17 -10.11 1.41
N HIS A 255 -47.54 -11.26 1.08
CA HIS A 255 -48.29 -12.35 0.49
C HIS A 255 -49.45 -12.54 1.46
N PRO A 256 -50.72 -12.43 1.02
CA PRO A 256 -51.84 -12.55 1.91
C PRO A 256 -51.61 -13.84 2.69
N ALA A 257 -51.52 -13.71 4.01
CA ALA A 257 -51.20 -14.79 4.93
C ALA A 257 -51.91 -16.03 4.40
N ARG A 258 -51.14 -17.02 3.94
CA ARG A 258 -51.70 -18.21 3.32
C ARG A 258 -52.67 -18.75 4.35
N ALA A 259 -53.97 -18.62 4.07
CA ALA A 259 -55.02 -18.96 5.02
C ALA A 259 -54.68 -20.33 5.61
N PRO A 260 -54.81 -20.53 6.93
CA PRO A 260 -54.51 -21.82 7.53
C PRO A 260 -55.31 -22.85 6.74
N ARG A 261 -54.59 -23.70 5.99
CA ARG A 261 -55.23 -24.82 5.30
C ARG A 261 -55.84 -25.63 6.42
N ASP A 262 -57.17 -25.65 6.47
CA ASP A 262 -57.93 -26.55 7.31
C ASP A 262 -57.30 -27.94 7.15
N ARG A 263 -56.61 -28.38 8.19
CA ARG A 263 -56.24 -29.78 8.34
C ARG A 263 -57.57 -30.50 8.55
N ALA A 264 -58.17 -30.95 7.47
CA ALA A 264 -59.16 -32.01 7.55
C ALA A 264 -58.54 -33.18 8.34
N PRO A 265 -59.24 -33.76 9.32
CA PRO A 265 -58.73 -34.90 10.05
C PRO A 265 -58.44 -36.02 9.04
N ALA A 266 -57.28 -36.66 9.18
CA ALA A 266 -56.90 -37.81 8.38
C ALA A 266 -57.96 -38.91 8.55
N ALA A 267 -58.85 -39.03 7.56
CA ALA A 267 -59.66 -40.21 7.40
C ALA A 267 -58.70 -41.35 7.05
N ASN A 268 -58.39 -42.17 8.04
CA ASN A 268 -57.71 -43.43 7.86
C ASN A 268 -58.59 -44.31 6.95
N PRO A 269 -58.20 -44.65 5.71
CA PRO A 269 -58.96 -45.63 4.97
C PRO A 269 -58.68 -46.97 5.64
N ALA A 270 -59.69 -47.51 6.31
CA ALA A 270 -59.67 -48.88 6.78
C ALA A 270 -59.33 -49.79 5.59
N PHE A 271 -58.16 -50.43 5.65
CA PHE A 271 -57.78 -51.49 4.72
C PHE A 271 -58.70 -52.68 4.96
N VAL A 272 -59.76 -52.81 4.17
CA VAL A 272 -60.62 -53.99 4.16
C VAL A 272 -60.22 -54.87 2.97
N GLY A 273 -59.90 -56.14 3.22
CA GLY A 273 -59.70 -57.15 2.18
C GLY A 273 -58.26 -57.55 1.85
N ARG A 274 -57.28 -57.29 2.73
CA ARG A 274 -55.87 -57.73 2.55
C ARG A 274 -55.35 -58.70 3.62
N ASP A 275 -56.25 -59.50 4.19
CA ASP A 275 -55.88 -60.50 5.20
C ASP A 275 -54.96 -61.58 4.61
N ALA A 276 -55.09 -61.89 3.32
CA ALA A 276 -54.28 -62.88 2.63
C ALA A 276 -52.84 -62.41 2.33
N GLU A 277 -52.61 -61.11 2.14
CA GLU A 277 -51.25 -60.57 1.93
C GLU A 277 -50.48 -60.35 3.24
N LEU A 278 -51.16 -60.01 4.34
CA LEU A 278 -50.54 -59.87 5.66
C LEU A 278 -49.96 -61.19 6.19
N ALA A 279 -50.65 -62.32 5.94
CA ALA A 279 -50.19 -63.65 6.35
C ALA A 279 -48.90 -64.12 5.64
N ARG A 280 -48.49 -63.49 4.53
CA ARG A 280 -47.25 -63.84 3.81
C ARG A 280 -46.01 -63.09 4.31
N ILE A 281 -46.18 -62.08 5.16
CA ILE A 281 -45.07 -61.27 5.68
C ILE A 281 -44.61 -61.80 7.06
N GLU A 282 -45.41 -62.65 7.72
CA GLU A 282 -45.12 -63.21 9.06
C GLU A 282 -44.62 -64.67 9.06
N ALA A 283 -44.20 -65.21 7.91
CA ALA A 283 -43.52 -66.52 7.80
C ALA A 283 -42.12 -66.37 7.21
#